data_AF-A0A2E4Y8I2-F1
#
_entry.id   AF-A0A2E4Y8I2-F1
#
_cell.length_a   1.000
_cell.length_b   1.000
_cell.length_c   1.000
_cell.angle_alpha   90.00
_cell.angle_beta   90.00
_cell.angle_gamma   90.00
#
_symmetry.space_group_name_H-M   'P 1'
#
loop_
_entity.id
_entity.type
_entity.pdbx_description
1 polymer ?
#
loop_
_entity_poly.entity_id
_entity_poly.type
_entity_poly.pdbx_seq_one_letter_code
_entity_poly.pdbx_strand_id
1 'polypeptide(L)'
;MDSAVVAKGSLLTLSLPAILSACQRSQLALEQGAEFRVFDAETAADLIAIAARIIPTDDTPGATEAGVIYFLDTIFDEPKRASQLASLKEGLLTLREQLPPDGRYFYELDEKQQDLLLSDNEQTPFLSPCAF
;
A
#
# COMPACT_ATOMS: atom_id res chain seq x y z
N MET A 1 16.79 20.12 -20.98
CA MET A 1 17.26 19.90 -19.59
C MET A 1 16.02 19.84 -18.72
N ASP A 2 15.99 18.81 -17.89
CA ASP A 2 14.89 17.86 -17.79
C ASP A 2 13.56 18.37 -17.21
N SER A 3 12.49 17.84 -17.82
CA SER A 3 11.11 18.00 -17.41
C SER A 3 10.94 17.32 -16.06
N ALA A 4 10.83 18.10 -14.99
CA ALA A 4 10.35 17.61 -13.71
C ALA A 4 8.95 17.04 -13.94
N VAL A 5 8.83 15.71 -13.96
CA VAL A 5 7.56 15.03 -13.86
C VAL A 5 7.03 15.36 -12.46
N VAL A 6 6.06 16.27 -12.42
CA VAL A 6 5.29 16.57 -11.23
C VAL A 6 4.41 15.35 -10.95
N ALA A 7 4.73 14.60 -9.90
CA ALA A 7 3.92 13.50 -9.38
C ALA A 7 2.46 13.95 -9.25
N LYS A 8 1.57 13.32 -10.02
CA LYS A 8 0.20 13.78 -10.21
C LYS A 8 -0.74 12.97 -9.31
N GLY A 9 -0.76 13.31 -8.02
CA GLY A 9 -1.86 12.99 -7.10
C GLY A 9 -1.49 12.03 -5.98
N SER A 10 -1.58 12.49 -4.73
CA SER A 10 -1.58 11.60 -3.56
C SER A 10 -2.99 11.08 -3.31
N LEU A 11 -3.13 9.77 -3.06
CA LEU A 11 -4.39 9.17 -2.58
C LEU A 11 -4.85 9.81 -1.26
N LEU A 12 -3.90 10.33 -0.47
CA LEU A 12 -4.14 10.86 0.86
C LEU A 12 -3.46 12.23 1.05
N THR A 13 -4.24 13.28 1.26
CA THR A 13 -3.72 14.53 1.82
C THR A 13 -3.60 14.39 3.33
N LEU A 14 -2.39 14.43 3.88
CA LEU A 14 -2.11 14.30 5.31
C LEU A 14 -1.43 15.56 5.86
N SER A 15 -1.78 15.95 7.08
CA SER A 15 -1.03 16.98 7.81
C SER A 15 0.19 16.38 8.49
N LEU A 16 1.24 17.16 8.73
CA LEU A 16 2.44 16.68 9.44
C LEU A 16 2.13 16.04 10.80
N PRO A 17 1.24 16.59 11.65
CA PRO A 17 0.85 15.92 12.89
C PRO A 17 0.18 14.56 12.67
N ALA A 18 -0.64 14.42 11.62
CA ALA A 18 -1.28 13.14 11.28
C ALA A 18 -0.23 12.10 10.85
N ILE A 19 0.77 12.51 10.06
CA ILE A 19 1.89 11.65 9.64
C ILE A 19 2.65 11.16 10.88
N LEU A 20 3.10 12.07 11.75
CA LEU A 20 3.87 11.72 12.95
C LEU A 20 3.08 10.81 13.90
N SER A 21 1.80 11.11 14.14
CA SER A 21 0.95 10.27 14.97
C SER A 21 0.75 8.88 14.37
N ALA A 22 0.65 8.76 13.05
CA ALA A 22 0.51 7.48 12.39
C ALA A 22 1.82 6.68 12.42
N CYS A 23 2.97 7.31 12.22
CA CYS A 23 4.29 6.67 12.36
C CYS A 23 4.52 6.15 13.79
N GLN A 24 4.20 6.94 14.82
CA GLN A 24 4.39 6.48 16.20
C GLN A 24 3.50 5.28 16.54
N ARG A 25 2.24 5.32 16.09
CA ARG A 25 1.30 4.21 16.30
C ARG A 25 1.69 2.97 15.49
N SER A 26 2.19 3.14 14.27
CA SER A 26 2.61 2.02 13.43
C SER A 26 3.80 1.28 14.01
N GLN A 27 4.78 2.01 14.55
CA GLN A 27 5.93 1.41 15.23
C GLN A 27 5.50 0.60 16.45
N LEU A 28 4.65 1.17 17.30
CA LEU A 28 4.15 0.46 18.48
C LEU A 28 3.35 -0.80 18.11
N ALA A 29 2.47 -0.70 17.11
CA ALA A 29 1.66 -1.82 16.64
C ALA A 29 2.51 -2.93 16.02
N LEU A 30 3.57 -2.56 15.28
CA LEU A 30 4.55 -3.49 14.73
C LEU A 30 5.32 -4.23 15.83
N GLU A 31 5.84 -3.50 16.82
CA GLU A 31 6.56 -4.08 17.97
C GLU A 31 5.70 -5.05 18.78
N GLN A 32 4.40 -4.76 18.89
CA GLN A 32 3.45 -5.57 19.66
C GLN A 32 2.82 -6.72 18.87
N GLY A 33 2.99 -6.76 17.54
CA GLY A 33 2.27 -7.68 16.68
C GLY A 33 0.75 -7.53 16.79
N ALA A 34 0.28 -6.27 16.84
CA ALA A 34 -1.12 -5.96 17.05
C ALA A 34 -2.01 -6.45 15.89
N GLU A 35 -3.28 -6.73 16.16
CA GLU A 35 -4.25 -7.02 15.11
C GLU A 35 -4.61 -5.75 14.33
N PHE A 36 -4.89 -5.91 13.03
CA PHE A 36 -5.38 -4.83 12.18
C PHE A 36 -6.83 -4.47 12.54
N ARG A 37 -7.16 -3.18 12.48
CA ARG A 37 -8.51 -2.68 12.78
C ARG A 37 -9.39 -2.56 11.53
N VAL A 38 -8.76 -2.23 10.40
CA VAL A 38 -9.42 -1.86 9.15
C VAL A 38 -9.30 -2.95 8.09
N PHE A 39 -8.14 -3.62 8.05
CA PHE A 39 -7.82 -4.64 7.05
C PHE A 39 -7.93 -6.04 7.64
N ASP A 40 -8.44 -6.99 6.85
CA ASP A 40 -8.27 -8.41 7.14
C ASP A 40 -6.84 -8.87 6.80
N ALA A 41 -6.49 -10.09 7.20
CA ALA A 41 -5.13 -10.61 7.07
C ALA A 41 -4.69 -10.69 5.59
N GLU A 42 -5.58 -11.11 4.70
CA GLU A 42 -5.29 -11.30 3.28
C GLU A 42 -5.14 -9.97 2.54
N THR A 43 -6.00 -8.98 2.84
CA THR A 43 -5.88 -7.61 2.31
C THR A 43 -4.62 -6.94 2.83
N ALA A 44 -4.29 -7.13 4.11
CA ALA A 44 -3.06 -6.63 4.68
C ALA A 44 -1.83 -7.25 4.00
N ALA A 45 -1.82 -8.57 3.78
CA ALA A 45 -0.75 -9.26 3.10
C ALA A 45 -0.52 -8.75 1.66
N ASP A 46 -1.60 -8.54 0.89
CA ASP A 46 -1.50 -7.94 -0.45
C ASP A 46 -0.90 -6.53 -0.41
N LEU A 47 -1.39 -5.66 0.49
CA LEU A 47 -0.88 -4.30 0.61
C LEU A 47 0.59 -4.24 1.07
N ILE A 48 1.00 -5.17 1.93
CA ILE A 48 2.42 -5.34 2.32
C ILE A 48 3.25 -5.73 1.10
N ALA A 49 2.82 -6.74 0.33
CA ALA A 49 3.55 -7.20 -0.84
C ALA A 49 3.67 -6.09 -1.90
N ILE A 50 2.58 -5.37 -2.19
CA ILE A 50 2.59 -4.22 -3.10
C ILE A 50 3.57 -3.15 -2.59
N ALA A 51 3.49 -2.77 -1.31
CA ALA A 51 4.35 -1.74 -0.75
C ALA A 51 5.83 -2.16 -0.75
N ALA A 52 6.14 -3.44 -0.54
CA ALA A 52 7.49 -3.98 -0.60
C ALA A 52 8.08 -3.96 -2.02
N ARG A 53 7.26 -4.00 -3.07
CA ARG A 53 7.75 -3.79 -4.45
C ARG A 53 8.00 -2.31 -4.77
N ILE A 54 7.23 -1.40 -4.18
CA ILE A 54 7.38 0.06 -4.37
C ILE A 54 8.57 0.62 -3.57
N ILE A 55 8.72 0.19 -2.32
CA ILE A 55 9.82 0.57 -1.43
C ILE A 55 10.47 -0.73 -0.91
N PRO A 56 11.40 -1.32 -1.68
CA PRO A 56 12.06 -2.56 -1.33
C PRO A 56 12.99 -2.40 -0.13
N THR A 57 13.33 -3.54 0.47
CA THR A 57 14.37 -3.63 1.50
C THR A 57 15.73 -3.68 0.80
N ASP A 58 16.49 -2.59 0.91
CA ASP A 58 17.87 -2.48 0.42
C ASP A 58 18.81 -2.22 1.62
N ASP A 59 19.76 -1.29 1.50
CA ASP A 59 20.67 -0.87 2.58
C ASP A 59 19.94 -0.15 3.74
N THR A 60 18.68 0.24 3.54
CA THR A 60 17.79 0.82 4.54
C THR A 60 16.51 0.00 4.67
N PRO A 61 15.83 0.03 5.84
CA PRO A 61 14.54 -0.64 6.02
C PRO A 61 13.53 -0.28 4.91
N GLY A 62 12.90 -1.30 4.32
CA GLY A 62 11.86 -1.15 3.29
C GLY A 62 10.47 -0.89 3.89
N ALA A 63 9.42 -0.95 3.05
CA ALA A 63 8.05 -0.68 3.49
C ALA A 63 7.57 -1.65 4.60
N THR A 64 7.98 -2.90 4.50
CA THR A 64 7.61 -3.97 5.44
C THR A 64 8.21 -3.72 6.82
N GLU A 65 9.52 -3.46 6.89
CA GLU A 65 10.22 -3.18 8.14
C GLU A 65 9.79 -1.84 8.76
N ALA A 66 9.37 -0.88 7.93
CA ALA A 66 8.79 0.37 8.39
C ALA A 66 7.37 0.24 8.96
N GLY A 67 6.74 -0.94 8.85
CA GLY A 67 5.38 -1.17 9.35
C GLY A 67 4.32 -0.39 8.57
N VAL A 68 4.49 -0.23 7.25
CA VAL A 68 3.60 0.55 6.39
C VAL A 68 2.13 0.15 6.52
N ILE A 69 1.85 -1.14 6.73
CA ILE A 69 0.47 -1.61 6.86
C ILE A 69 -0.20 -1.09 8.12
N TYR A 70 0.52 -0.98 9.23
CA TYR A 70 0.00 -0.39 10.47
C TYR A 70 -0.18 1.12 10.35
N PHE A 71 0.66 1.78 9.54
CA PHE A 71 0.46 3.18 9.19
C PHE A 71 -0.84 3.35 8.40
N LEU A 72 -1.05 2.55 7.34
CA LEU A 72 -2.28 2.59 6.55
C LEU A 72 -3.51 2.27 7.40
N ASP A 73 -3.45 1.20 8.22
CA ASP A 73 -4.53 0.81 9.14
C ASP A 73 -4.90 1.97 10.07
N THR A 74 -3.90 2.68 10.60
CA THR A 74 -4.13 3.84 11.46
C THR A 74 -4.76 5.03 10.72
N ILE A 75 -4.35 5.29 9.48
CA ILE A 75 -4.91 6.40 8.69
C ILE A 75 -6.35 6.11 8.27
N PHE A 76 -6.65 4.87 7.87
CA PHE A 76 -7.97 4.50 7.38
C PHE A 76 -9.00 4.19 8.48
N ASP A 77 -8.57 4.08 9.74
CA ASP A 77 -9.46 4.01 10.91
C ASP A 77 -10.24 5.33 11.13
N GLU A 78 -9.84 6.43 10.47
CA GLU A 78 -10.58 7.69 10.54
C GLU A 78 -11.85 7.67 9.66
N PRO A 79 -13.06 7.98 10.20
CA PRO A 79 -14.30 7.94 9.41
C PRO A 79 -14.31 8.84 8.18
N LYS A 80 -13.60 9.98 8.24
CA LYS A 80 -13.46 10.91 7.10
C LYS A 80 -12.72 10.30 5.90
N ARG A 81 -12.07 9.15 6.08
CA ARG A 81 -11.28 8.43 5.06
C ARG A 81 -12.05 7.30 4.38
N ALA A 82 -13.33 7.12 4.70
CA ALA A 82 -14.13 6.01 4.18
C ALA A 82 -14.16 5.94 2.65
N SER A 83 -14.20 7.08 1.95
CA SER A 83 -14.18 7.10 0.49
C SER A 83 -12.83 6.68 -0.08
N GLN A 84 -11.72 7.13 0.51
CA GLN A 84 -10.38 6.70 0.07
C GLN A 84 -10.14 5.22 0.39
N LEU A 85 -10.66 4.72 1.53
CA LEU A 85 -10.61 3.29 1.86
C LEU A 85 -11.41 2.46 0.85
N ALA A 86 -12.59 2.93 0.44
CA ALA A 86 -13.40 2.27 -0.58
C ALA A 86 -12.65 2.21 -1.93
N SER A 87 -12.04 3.32 -2.38
CA SER A 87 -11.23 3.34 -3.61
C SER A 87 -10.00 2.44 -3.52
N LEU A 88 -9.34 2.35 -2.36
CA LEU A 88 -8.23 1.42 -2.15
C LEU A 88 -8.69 -0.04 -2.29
N LYS A 89 -9.82 -0.40 -1.67
CA LYS A 89 -10.38 -1.76 -1.73
C LYS A 89 -10.84 -2.13 -3.14
N GLU A 90 -11.45 -1.19 -3.85
CA GLU A 90 -11.87 -1.36 -5.24
C GLU A 90 -10.65 -1.59 -6.16
N GLY A 91 -9.62 -0.75 -6.04
CA GLY A 91 -8.39 -0.93 -6.82
C GLY A 91 -7.68 -2.26 -6.55
N LEU A 92 -7.65 -2.71 -5.29
CA LEU A 92 -7.10 -4.01 -4.94
C LEU A 92 -7.93 -5.16 -5.53
N LEU A 93 -9.27 -5.04 -5.54
CA LEU A 93 -10.13 -6.04 -6.17
C LEU A 93 -9.87 -6.14 -7.68
N THR A 94 -9.77 -5.00 -8.38
CA THR A 94 -9.44 -4.96 -9.81
C THR A 94 -8.05 -5.53 -10.10
N LEU A 95 -7.08 -5.36 -9.20
CA LEU A 95 -5.78 -6.01 -9.32
C LEU A 95 -5.91 -7.53 -9.17
N ARG A 96 -6.70 -8.01 -8.21
CA ARG A 96 -6.95 -9.45 -7.99
C ARG A 96 -7.65 -10.13 -9.17
N GLU A 97 -8.48 -9.41 -9.91
CA GLU A 97 -9.15 -9.93 -11.12
C GLU A 97 -8.18 -10.25 -12.27
N GLN A 98 -6.96 -9.74 -12.22
CA GLN A 98 -5.91 -9.96 -13.21
C GLN A 98 -4.92 -11.06 -12.82
N LEU A 99 -5.14 -11.71 -11.67
CA LEU A 99 -4.32 -12.83 -11.22
C LEU A 99 -4.46 -14.04 -12.16
N PRO A 100 -3.43 -14.88 -12.26
CA PRO A 100 -3.54 -16.15 -12.97
C PRO A 100 -4.65 -17.03 -12.37
N PRO A 101 -5.21 -18.00 -13.12
CA PRO A 101 -6.34 -18.81 -12.67
C PRO A 101 -6.17 -19.53 -11.32
N ASP A 102 -4.94 -19.85 -10.95
CA ASP A 102 -4.59 -20.51 -9.68
C ASP A 102 -4.19 -19.52 -8.57
N GLY A 103 -4.04 -18.23 -8.89
CA GLY A 103 -3.68 -17.18 -7.94
C GLY A 103 -4.93 -16.57 -7.30
N ARG A 104 -4.99 -16.56 -5.98
CA ARG A 104 -6.13 -15.99 -5.24
C ARG A 104 -5.80 -14.63 -4.65
N TYR A 105 -4.54 -14.42 -4.29
CA TYR A 105 -4.05 -13.18 -3.72
C TYR A 105 -2.77 -12.71 -4.43
N PHE A 106 -2.53 -11.40 -4.41
CA PHE A 106 -1.32 -10.81 -5.00
C PHE A 106 -0.06 -11.28 -4.27
N TYR A 107 -0.11 -11.38 -2.94
CA TYR A 107 1.03 -11.82 -2.12
C TYR A 107 1.47 -13.27 -2.39
N GLU A 108 0.63 -14.09 -3.03
CA GLU A 108 0.95 -15.48 -3.40
C GLU A 108 1.80 -15.59 -4.68
N LEU A 109 1.85 -14.51 -5.48
CA LEU A 109 2.64 -14.46 -6.70
C LEU A 109 4.13 -14.40 -6.39
N ASP A 110 4.96 -14.94 -7.30
CA ASP A 110 6.39 -14.69 -7.24
C ASP A 110 6.73 -13.23 -7.55
N GLU A 111 7.91 -12.76 -7.15
CA GLU A 111 8.29 -11.35 -7.30
C GLU A 111 8.22 -10.85 -8.74
N LYS A 112 8.56 -11.70 -9.72
CA LYS A 112 8.53 -11.30 -11.13
C LYS A 112 7.11 -11.13 -11.63
N GLN A 113 6.19 -11.98 -11.19
CA GLN A 113 4.76 -11.87 -11.47
C GLN A 113 4.16 -10.63 -10.79
N GLN A 114 4.56 -10.35 -9.54
CA GLN A 114 4.16 -9.14 -8.82
C GLN A 114 4.62 -7.88 -9.58
N ASP A 115 5.89 -7.80 -9.96
CA ASP A 115 6.45 -6.66 -10.70
C ASP A 115 5.75 -6.43 -12.03
N LEU A 116 5.50 -7.50 -12.79
CA LEU A 116 4.82 -7.41 -14.08
C LEU A 116 3.40 -6.88 -13.90
N LEU A 117 2.66 -7.42 -12.92
CA LEU A 117 1.28 -7.02 -12.68
C LEU A 117 1.18 -5.57 -12.19
N LEU A 118 2.12 -5.11 -11.35
CA LEU A 118 2.21 -3.71 -10.95
C LEU A 118 2.55 -2.81 -12.14
N SER A 119 3.53 -3.18 -12.95
CA SER A 119 3.96 -2.44 -14.15
C SER A 119 2.81 -2.24 -15.13
N ASP A 120 2.04 -3.30 -15.39
CA ASP A 120 0.87 -3.27 -16.28
C ASP A 120 -0.25 -2.35 -15.76
N ASN A 121 -0.26 -2.08 -14.45
CA ASN A 121 -1.30 -1.30 -13.78
C ASN A 121 -0.84 0.10 -13.33
N GLU A 122 0.38 0.54 -13.60
CA GLU A 122 0.91 1.83 -13.13
C GLU A 122 0.04 3.03 -13.53
N GLN A 123 -0.61 2.96 -14.69
CA GLN A 123 -1.46 4.03 -15.23
C GLN A 123 -2.92 3.93 -14.75
N THR A 124 -3.25 2.96 -13.90
CA THR A 124 -4.59 2.84 -13.30
C THR A 124 -4.77 3.83 -12.16
N PRO A 125 -6.01 4.29 -11.87
CA PRO A 125 -6.28 5.16 -10.73
C PRO A 125 -5.78 4.60 -9.38
N PHE A 126 -5.60 3.28 -9.28
CA PHE A 126 -5.10 2.61 -8.09
C PHE A 126 -3.58 2.82 -7.88
N LEU A 127 -2.77 2.66 -8.93
CA LEU A 127 -1.29 2.75 -8.82
C LEU A 127 -0.70 4.07 -9.34
N SER A 128 -1.41 4.84 -10.15
CA SER A 128 -0.93 6.15 -10.64
C SER A 128 -0.48 7.12 -9.53
N PRO A 129 -1.08 7.11 -8.31
CA PRO A 129 -0.54 7.87 -7.19
C PRO A 129 0.88 7.46 -6.74
N CYS A 130 1.32 6.26 -7.08
CA CYS A 130 2.61 5.67 -6.68
C CYS A 130 3.63 5.60 -7.82
N ALA A 131 3.24 5.96 -9.06
CA ALA A 131 4.15 5.95 -10.20
C ALA A 131 5.20 7.06 -10.05
N PHE A 132 6.48 6.70 -10.20
CA PHE A 132 7.64 7.60 -10.09
C PHE A 132 8.16 8.08 -11.45
#